data_AF-A0A6V7TL66-F1
#
_entry.id   AF-A0A6V7TL66-F1
#
_cell.length_a   1.000
_cell.length_b   1.000
_cell.length_c   1.000
_cell.angle_alpha   90.00
_cell.angle_beta   90.00
_cell.angle_gamma   90.00
#
_symmetry.space_group_name_H-M   'P 1'
#
loop_
_entity.id
_entity.type
_entity.pdbx_description
1 polymer ?
#
loop_
_entity_poly.entity_id
_entity_poly.type
_entity_poly.pdbx_seq_one_letter_code
_entity_poly.pdbx_strand_id
1 'polypeptide(L)'
;MFRDSTINYLKSNNLKVGRVWLLAIRKLGVHANSIGWYDYNVAKNIEFIEEMITTLKKCNQDFGIYTSKEDWFEITGDTKIFKNVKLLYDNELYNQNNFYDFIKFGSFVKPSAKLY
;
A
#
# COMPACT_ATOMS: atom_id res chain seq x y z
N MET A 1 15.80 7.16 -1.78
CA MET A 1 16.14 6.17 -2.82
C MET A 1 15.61 4.80 -2.38
N PHE A 2 14.35 4.51 -2.70
CA PHE A 2 13.68 3.23 -2.38
C PHE A 2 13.76 2.23 -3.55
N ARG A 3 14.46 2.62 -4.63
CA ARG A 3 14.20 2.14 -6.00
C ARG A 3 14.60 0.70 -6.30
N ASP A 4 15.46 0.04 -5.51
CA ASP A 4 15.86 -1.35 -5.79
C ASP A 4 16.01 -2.23 -4.53
N SER A 5 15.84 -1.69 -3.33
CA SER A 5 16.24 -2.37 -2.09
C SER A 5 15.41 -3.62 -1.78
N THR A 6 14.08 -3.55 -1.91
CA THR A 6 13.21 -4.69 -1.56
C THR A 6 13.42 -5.87 -2.50
N ILE A 7 13.46 -5.64 -3.81
CA ILE A 7 13.68 -6.71 -4.79
C ILE A 7 15.11 -7.26 -4.69
N ASN A 8 16.11 -6.39 -4.54
CA ASN A 8 17.48 -6.85 -4.37
C ASN A 8 17.65 -7.66 -3.08
N TYR A 9 16.98 -7.26 -1.99
CA TYR A 9 16.96 -8.03 -0.74
C TYR A 9 16.33 -9.41 -0.93
N LEU A 10 15.18 -9.50 -1.61
CA LEU A 10 14.53 -10.78 -1.88
C LEU A 10 15.44 -11.69 -2.72
N LYS A 11 16.06 -11.13 -3.77
CA LYS A 11 17.00 -11.86 -4.64
C LYS A 11 18.26 -12.30 -3.88
N SER A 12 18.89 -11.41 -3.13
CA SER A 12 20.14 -11.70 -2.42
C SER A 12 19.99 -12.74 -1.31
N ASN A 13 18.78 -12.84 -0.73
CA ASN A 13 18.45 -13.83 0.29
C ASN A 13 17.76 -15.08 -0.27
N ASN A 14 17.67 -15.23 -1.60
CA ASN A 14 16.99 -16.35 -2.27
C ASN A 14 15.54 -16.59 -1.76
N LEU A 15 14.84 -15.50 -1.40
CA LEU A 15 13.48 -15.56 -0.87
C LEU A 15 12.49 -15.66 -2.02
N LYS A 16 11.64 -16.69 -1.99
CA LYS A 16 10.48 -16.82 -2.89
C LYS A 16 9.25 -16.29 -2.19
N VAL A 17 8.83 -15.09 -2.56
CA VAL A 17 7.61 -14.48 -2.06
C VAL A 17 6.51 -14.52 -3.12
N GLY A 18 5.30 -14.94 -2.71
CA GLY A 18 4.15 -14.97 -3.61
C GLY A 18 3.73 -13.56 -4.02
N ARG A 19 3.36 -12.73 -3.04
CA ARG A 19 2.91 -11.34 -3.25
C ARG A 19 3.61 -10.38 -2.29
N VAL A 20 4.00 -9.22 -2.80
CA VAL A 20 4.44 -8.07 -1.98
C VAL A 20 3.26 -7.13 -1.72
N TRP A 21 2.99 -6.81 -0.45
CA TRP A 21 1.97 -5.82 -0.08
C TRP A 21 2.66 -4.47 0.19
N LEU A 22 2.33 -3.46 -0.61
CA LEU A 22 2.79 -2.10 -0.42
C LEU A 22 2.05 -1.47 0.76
N LEU A 23 2.81 -1.15 1.79
CA LEU A 23 2.32 -0.61 3.05
C LEU A 23 1.98 0.88 2.89
N ALA A 24 0.68 1.21 2.96
CA ALA A 24 0.18 2.57 2.88
C ALA A 24 -0.71 2.90 4.09
N ILE A 25 -0.07 3.01 5.26
CA ILE A 25 -0.70 3.39 6.52
C ILE A 25 0.03 4.61 7.11
N ARG A 26 -0.73 5.54 7.74
CA ARG A 26 -0.18 6.76 8.35
C ARG A 26 0.60 6.47 9.62
N LYS A 27 0.13 5.53 10.45
CA LYS A 27 0.65 5.26 11.80
C LYS A 27 2.10 4.75 11.88
N LEU A 28 2.77 4.54 10.75
CA LEU A 28 4.21 4.25 10.71
C LEU A 28 5.11 5.49 10.57
N GLY A 29 4.56 6.70 10.74
CA GLY A 29 5.36 7.92 10.91
C GLY A 29 5.98 7.98 12.31
N VAL A 30 7.27 7.68 12.43
CA VAL A 30 8.03 7.83 13.68
C VAL A 30 8.15 9.32 14.02
N HIS A 31 7.72 9.66 15.24
CA HIS A 31 8.02 10.95 15.83
C HIS A 31 9.53 11.25 15.81
N ALA A 32 9.84 12.49 15.47
CA ALA A 32 11.12 13.19 15.59
C ALA A 32 12.21 12.98 14.53
N ASN A 33 12.26 11.92 13.70
CA ASN A 33 13.34 11.76 12.68
C ASN A 33 13.09 10.69 11.58
N SER A 34 11.88 10.51 11.04
CA SER A 34 11.61 9.35 10.15
C SER A 34 10.98 9.59 8.79
N ILE A 35 11.22 8.59 7.95
CA ILE A 35 10.65 8.33 6.63
C ILE A 35 9.15 8.02 6.82
N GLY A 36 8.30 9.03 6.65
CA GLY A 36 6.85 8.89 6.52
C GLY A 36 6.36 9.28 5.13
N TRP A 37 5.05 9.25 4.93
CA TRP A 37 4.43 9.89 3.76
C TRP A 37 4.76 11.39 3.77
N TYR A 38 4.83 12.01 2.60
CA TYR A 38 5.05 13.45 2.52
C TYR A 38 3.80 14.15 3.05
N ASP A 39 3.86 14.63 4.29
CA ASP A 39 2.80 15.41 4.91
C ASP A 39 2.36 16.54 3.96
N TYR A 40 1.06 16.59 3.68
CA TYR A 40 0.41 17.57 2.79
C TYR A 40 0.86 17.55 1.31
N ASN A 41 1.61 16.55 0.84
CA ASN A 41 1.99 16.41 -0.58
C ASN A 41 1.47 15.11 -1.20
N VAL A 42 0.17 15.10 -1.45
CA VAL A 42 -0.55 14.00 -2.12
C VAL A 42 0.09 13.62 -3.46
N ALA A 43 0.51 14.60 -4.27
CA ALA A 43 1.10 14.32 -5.58
C ALA A 43 2.38 13.48 -5.47
N LYS A 44 3.31 13.85 -4.57
CA LYS A 44 4.54 13.08 -4.35
C LYS A 44 4.28 11.69 -3.78
N ASN A 45 3.28 11.55 -2.92
CA ASN A 45 2.90 10.23 -2.38
C ASN A 45 2.38 9.31 -3.50
N ILE A 46 1.55 9.85 -4.39
CA ILE A 46 1.04 9.13 -5.55
C ILE A 46 2.18 8.73 -6.49
N GLU A 47 3.08 9.66 -6.83
CA GLU A 47 4.27 9.37 -7.66
C GLU A 47 5.13 8.26 -7.04
N PHE A 48 5.34 8.31 -5.72
CA PHE A 48 6.11 7.29 -5.02
C PHE A 48 5.46 5.89 -5.09
N ILE A 49 4.14 5.81 -4.89
CA ILE A 49 3.39 4.55 -5.04
C ILE A 49 3.48 4.03 -6.47
N GLU A 50 3.36 4.91 -7.46
CA GLU A 50 3.47 4.56 -8.88
C GLU A 50 4.86 4.01 -9.22
N GLU A 51 5.93 4.62 -8.71
CA GLU A 51 7.30 4.12 -8.86
C GLU A 51 7.46 2.72 -8.29
N MET A 52 6.97 2.47 -7.06
CA MET A 52 7.03 1.14 -6.43
C MET A 52 6.29 0.08 -7.25
N ILE A 53 5.06 0.38 -7.68
CA ILE A 53 4.26 -0.52 -8.52
C ILE A 53 4.98 -0.80 -9.84
N THR A 54 5.56 0.23 -10.46
CA THR A 54 6.30 0.11 -11.72
C THR A 54 7.51 -0.79 -11.57
N THR A 55 8.27 -0.67 -10.49
CA THR A 55 9.42 -1.54 -10.20
C THR A 55 8.99 -2.99 -10.00
N LEU A 56 7.92 -3.24 -9.23
CA LEU A 56 7.40 -4.60 -9.00
C LEU A 56 6.93 -5.26 -10.31
N LYS A 57 6.21 -4.49 -11.15
CA LYS A 57 5.80 -4.94 -12.49
C LYS A 57 7.00 -5.31 -13.37
N LYS A 58 8.03 -4.44 -13.43
CA LYS A 58 9.27 -4.71 -14.20
C LYS A 58 9.99 -5.98 -13.75
N CYS A 59 9.84 -6.34 -12.48
CA CYS A 59 10.44 -7.53 -11.89
C CYS A 59 9.55 -8.77 -11.95
N ASN A 60 8.39 -8.72 -12.61
CA ASN A 60 7.38 -9.78 -12.62
C ASN A 60 6.96 -10.26 -11.21
N GLN A 61 6.96 -9.36 -10.23
CA GLN A 61 6.57 -9.65 -8.86
C GLN A 61 5.07 -9.33 -8.66
N ASP A 62 4.28 -10.30 -8.19
CA ASP A 62 2.88 -10.04 -7.84
C ASP A 62 2.79 -9.09 -6.64
N PHE A 63 1.80 -8.19 -6.66
CA PHE A 63 1.71 -7.12 -5.68
C PHE A 63 0.26 -6.72 -5.34
N GLY A 64 0.11 -6.02 -4.22
CA GLY A 64 -1.10 -5.33 -3.82
C GLY A 64 -0.80 -4.16 -2.90
N ILE A 65 -1.82 -3.42 -2.51
CA ILE A 65 -1.73 -2.32 -1.54
C ILE A 65 -2.40 -2.78 -0.25
N TYR A 66 -1.75 -2.51 0.88
CA TYR A 66 -2.30 -2.66 2.22
C TYR A 66 -2.57 -1.27 2.80
N THR A 67 -3.84 -0.99 3.10
CA THR A 67 -4.29 0.32 3.59
C THR A 67 -5.70 0.25 4.18
N SER A 68 -6.05 1.26 4.96
CA SER A 68 -7.43 1.56 5.36
C SER A 68 -8.04 2.65 4.47
N LYS A 69 -9.35 2.89 4.59
CA LYS A 69 -10.00 4.01 3.88
C LYS A 69 -9.45 5.36 4.32
N GLU A 70 -9.23 5.52 5.63
CA GLU A 70 -8.76 6.77 6.23
C GLU A 70 -7.33 7.07 5.79
N ASP A 71 -6.42 6.10 5.93
CA ASP A 71 -5.04 6.25 5.50
C ASP A 71 -4.95 6.53 3.99
N TRP A 72 -5.74 5.83 3.18
CA TRP A 72 -5.75 6.06 1.73
C TRP A 72 -6.15 7.50 1.39
N PHE A 73 -7.19 8.02 2.05
CA PHE A 73 -7.63 9.40 1.86
C PHE A 73 -6.53 10.39 2.26
N GLU A 74 -5.93 10.22 3.43
CA GLU A 74 -4.90 11.13 3.94
C GLU A 74 -3.63 11.12 3.09
N ILE A 75 -3.20 9.94 2.63
CA ILE A 75 -1.95 9.77 1.87
C ILE A 75 -2.13 10.21 0.41
N THR A 76 -3.27 9.89 -0.20
CA THR A 76 -3.46 9.98 -1.66
C THR A 76 -4.58 10.92 -2.11
N GLY A 77 -5.30 11.54 -1.20
CA GLY A 77 -6.48 12.35 -1.53
C GLY A 77 -7.59 11.53 -2.20
N ASP A 78 -7.72 10.25 -1.86
CA ASP A 78 -8.66 9.29 -2.46
C ASP A 78 -8.44 9.05 -3.96
N THR A 79 -7.18 8.99 -4.40
CA THR A 79 -6.86 8.84 -5.82
C THR A 79 -7.44 7.55 -6.42
N LYS A 80 -7.86 7.65 -7.69
CA LYS A 80 -8.44 6.54 -8.47
C LYS A 80 -7.51 6.03 -9.57
N ILE A 81 -6.28 6.52 -9.64
CA ILE A 81 -5.38 6.15 -10.74
C ILE A 81 -4.93 4.68 -10.66
N PHE A 82 -4.84 4.11 -9.45
CA PHE A 82 -4.39 2.74 -9.22
C PHE A 82 -5.51 1.72 -9.43
N LYS A 83 -5.85 1.46 -10.70
CA LYS A 83 -6.88 0.49 -11.08
C LYS A 83 -6.35 -0.94 -11.04
N ASN A 84 -7.25 -1.90 -10.77
CA ASN A 84 -6.97 -3.34 -10.77
C ASN A 84 -5.89 -3.80 -9.78
N VAL A 85 -5.54 -2.98 -8.79
CA VAL A 85 -4.61 -3.36 -7.72
C VAL A 85 -5.37 -4.13 -6.63
N LYS A 86 -4.78 -5.23 -6.15
CA LYS A 86 -5.34 -6.00 -5.03
C LYS A 86 -5.25 -5.19 -3.75
N LEU A 87 -6.31 -5.21 -2.95
CA LEU A 87 -6.37 -4.54 -1.64
C LEU A 87 -6.30 -5.57 -0.51
N LEU A 88 -5.32 -5.42 0.38
CA LEU A 88 -5.37 -5.97 1.73
C LEU A 88 -5.95 -4.86 2.61
N TYR A 89 -7.21 -5.02 3.00
CA TYR A 89 -7.96 -4.00 3.69
C TYR A 89 -7.70 -4.04 5.19
N ASP A 90 -7.42 -2.88 5.77
CA ASP A 90 -7.36 -2.70 7.22
C ASP A 90 -8.57 -1.89 7.72
N ASN A 91 -9.12 -2.33 8.86
CA ASN A 91 -10.05 -1.55 9.64
C ASN A 91 -9.86 -1.83 11.13
N GLU A 92 -8.93 -1.09 11.75
CA GLU A 92 -8.58 -1.22 13.16
C GLU A 92 -9.78 -1.06 14.11
N LEU A 93 -10.88 -0.44 13.66
CA LEU A 93 -12.07 -0.22 14.49
C LEU A 93 -12.98 -1.46 14.56
N TYR A 94 -12.87 -2.40 13.63
CA TYR A 94 -13.78 -3.53 13.51
C TYR A 94 -13.05 -4.84 13.16
N ASN A 95 -12.64 -5.60 14.19
CA ASN A 95 -12.01 -6.93 14.08
C ASN A 95 -12.99 -8.05 13.69
N GLN A 96 -13.93 -7.76 12.78
CA GLN A 96 -14.87 -8.76 12.28
C GLN A 96 -14.22 -9.55 11.15
N ASN A 97 -14.37 -10.88 11.18
CA ASN A 97 -13.92 -11.83 10.15
C ASN A 97 -14.75 -11.78 8.84
N ASN A 98 -15.19 -10.59 8.44
CA ASN A 98 -15.97 -10.34 7.24
C ASN A 98 -15.65 -8.94 6.67
N PHE A 99 -16.25 -8.58 5.53
CA PHE A 99 -16.05 -7.30 4.85
C PHE A 99 -17.27 -6.36 4.96
N TYR A 100 -18.18 -6.55 5.92
CA TYR A 100 -19.40 -5.74 6.03
C TYR A 100 -19.13 -4.28 6.39
N ASP A 101 -17.98 -4.03 7.00
CA ASP A 101 -17.46 -2.71 7.35
C ASP A 101 -16.74 -2.02 6.18
N PHE A 102 -16.52 -2.71 5.07
CA PHE A 102 -15.83 -2.13 3.92
C PHE A 102 -16.70 -1.09 3.21
N ILE A 103 -16.16 0.13 3.13
CA ILE A 103 -16.72 1.21 2.32
C ILE A 103 -15.78 1.44 1.14
N LYS A 104 -16.31 1.56 -0.08
CA LYS A 104 -15.50 1.82 -1.29
C LYS A 104 -14.70 3.12 -1.14
N PHE A 105 -13.44 3.10 -1.59
CA PHE A 105 -12.54 4.26 -1.63
C PHE A 105 -11.53 4.09 -2.78
N GLY A 106 -11.00 5.21 -3.28
CA GLY A 106 -10.10 5.26 -4.43
C GLY A 106 -10.66 4.47 -5.61
N SER A 107 -9.86 3.53 -6.11
CA SER A 107 -10.27 2.55 -7.14
C SER A 107 -10.69 1.19 -6.57
N PHE A 108 -10.74 1.04 -5.25
CA PHE A 108 -11.08 -0.21 -4.59
C PHE A 108 -12.59 -0.34 -4.41
N VAL A 109 -13.21 -1.16 -5.27
CA VAL A 109 -14.65 -1.48 -5.18
C VAL A 109 -14.94 -2.70 -4.32
N LYS A 110 -13.92 -3.52 -4.06
CA LYS A 110 -13.95 -4.65 -3.14
C LYS A 110 -12.53 -4.97 -2.63
N PRO A 111 -12.37 -5.39 -1.37
CA PRO A 111 -11.10 -5.89 -0.86
C PRO A 111 -10.77 -7.26 -1.45
N SER A 112 -9.49 -7.59 -1.50
CA SER A 112 -8.99 -8.92 -1.90
C SER A 112 -8.64 -9.80 -0.70
N ALA A 113 -8.28 -9.17 0.41
CA ALA A 113 -8.00 -9.78 1.71
C ALA A 113 -8.30 -8.74 2.81
N LYS A 114 -8.42 -9.18 4.07
CA LYS A 114 -8.56 -8.32 5.25
C LYS A 114 -7.48 -8.67 6.28
N LEU A 115 -6.96 -7.66 6.96
CA LEU A 115 -6.13 -7.83 8.15
C LEU A 115 -7.06 -7.91 9.38
N TYR A 116 -6.78 -8.85 10.30
CA TYR A 116 -7.56 -9.13 11.51
C TYR A 116 -6.69 -9.07 12.76
#